data_AF-A0A9D8B051-F1
#
_entry.id   AF-A0A9D8B051-F1
#
_cell.length_a   1.000
_cell.length_b   1.000
_cell.length_c   1.000
_cell.angle_alpha   90.00
_cell.angle_beta   90.00
_cell.angle_gamma   90.00
#
_symmetry.space_group_name_H-M   'P 1'
#
loop_
_entity.id
_entity.type
_entity.pdbx_description
1 polymer ?
#
loop_
_entity_poly.entity_id
_entity_poly.type
_entity_poly.pdbx_seq_one_letter_code
_entity_poly.pdbx_strand_id
1 'polypeptide(L)'
;MKNRRPKPFALALMPFGKEFNNIYRSGIKAAALHANVDCARIDEQIFEEDILNRIYGQIAEADIVIADMTGRNPNVYYETGYAHALNKRVILLTQDAEDIPFDLKHYPHVIYGGNVSKLRSQLGERIQWYIEHPREMVLPQERIFQTLEDFYKYVVHRIANSNRIDDLSWAKPDVKEQTLADKIGYENYLKAKEMACQREGVIYREVYTFPNWRRFERAKTLIERKHYGYSAAYHPITARDTIPRMSFIIFDSKEVAVFFYLSSHTSSYRELKLSMTYPNIVALFQDYYDDIFGSGIILKDALSINRKELAKLEKQFHQSSET
;
A
#
# COMPACT_ATOMS: atom_id res chain seq x y z
N MET A 1 16.92 -38.93 -6.88
CA MET A 1 17.57 -37.62 -7.14
C MET A 1 17.31 -36.73 -5.93
N LYS A 2 18.35 -36.14 -5.32
CA LYS A 2 18.18 -35.27 -4.13
C LYS A 2 17.46 -33.99 -4.57
N ASN A 3 16.28 -33.70 -4.02
CA ASN A 3 15.59 -32.41 -4.16
C ASN A 3 16.51 -31.30 -3.64
N ARG A 4 17.27 -30.64 -4.51
CA ARG A 4 17.94 -29.38 -4.17
C ARG A 4 16.84 -28.32 -4.04
N ARG A 5 16.68 -27.71 -2.86
CA ARG A 5 15.90 -26.48 -2.73
C ARG A 5 16.49 -25.44 -3.71
N PRO A 6 15.66 -24.64 -4.39
CA PRO A 6 16.16 -23.53 -5.20
C PRO A 6 17.03 -22.62 -4.33
N LYS A 7 18.04 -21.98 -4.94
CA LYS A 7 18.95 -21.06 -4.25
C LYS A 7 18.12 -19.89 -3.68
N PRO A 8 18.35 -19.47 -2.42
CA PRO A 8 17.56 -18.38 -1.84
C PRO A 8 17.69 -17.09 -2.66
N PHE A 9 16.60 -16.34 -2.74
CA PHE A 9 16.49 -15.10 -3.51
C PHE A 9 16.29 -13.89 -2.61
N ALA A 10 17.07 -12.84 -2.84
CA ALA A 10 16.96 -11.55 -2.19
C ALA A 10 16.63 -10.43 -3.18
N LEU A 11 15.66 -9.59 -2.82
CA LEU A 11 15.30 -8.41 -3.60
C LEU A 11 15.82 -7.14 -2.92
N ALA A 12 16.54 -6.31 -3.67
CA ALA A 12 16.99 -5.00 -3.22
C ALA A 12 15.99 -3.90 -3.62
N LEU A 13 15.37 -3.26 -2.63
CA LEU A 13 14.53 -2.08 -2.76
C LEU A 13 15.36 -0.87 -2.35
N MET A 14 15.60 0.08 -3.25
CA MET A 14 16.51 1.19 -2.96
C MET A 14 16.24 2.40 -3.86
N PRO A 15 16.68 3.62 -3.47
CA PRO A 15 16.54 4.79 -4.30
C PRO A 15 17.27 4.61 -5.64
N PHE A 16 16.67 5.13 -6.70
CA PHE A 16 17.28 5.13 -8.02
C PHE A 16 18.23 6.34 -8.15
N GLY A 17 19.49 6.07 -8.49
CA GLY A 17 20.52 7.10 -8.66
C GLY A 17 21.86 6.49 -9.01
N LYS A 18 22.73 7.24 -9.71
CA LYS A 18 24.06 6.74 -10.08
C LYS A 18 24.94 6.51 -8.84
N GLU A 19 24.75 7.33 -7.82
CA GLU A 19 25.37 7.27 -6.51
C GLU A 19 25.08 5.95 -5.78
N PHE A 20 23.92 5.34 -6.03
CA PHE A 20 23.51 4.08 -5.42
C PHE A 20 24.04 2.84 -6.15
N ASN A 21 24.63 2.97 -7.34
CA ASN A 21 25.12 1.82 -8.10
C ASN A 21 26.26 1.08 -7.41
N ASN A 22 27.18 1.82 -6.76
CA ASN A 22 28.26 1.19 -6.02
C ASN A 22 27.78 0.54 -4.72
N ILE A 23 26.83 1.20 -4.02
CA ILE A 23 26.15 0.64 -2.84
C ILE A 23 25.51 -0.71 -3.19
N TYR A 24 24.79 -0.76 -4.31
CA TYR A 24 24.15 -1.98 -4.77
C TYR A 24 25.16 -3.06 -5.18
N ARG A 25 26.04 -2.78 -6.15
CA ARG A 25 26.92 -3.81 -6.74
C ARG A 25 27.96 -4.32 -5.76
N SER A 26 28.68 -3.40 -5.12
CA SER A 26 29.83 -3.73 -4.27
C SER A 26 29.44 -3.95 -2.81
N GLY A 27 28.26 -3.48 -2.39
CA GLY A 27 27.72 -3.66 -1.05
C GLY A 27 26.68 -4.77 -1.00
N ILE A 28 25.46 -4.49 -1.46
CA ILE A 28 24.29 -5.37 -1.33
C ILE A 28 24.46 -6.69 -2.08
N LYS A 29 24.71 -6.63 -3.39
CA LYS A 29 24.83 -7.80 -4.26
C LYS A 29 26.04 -8.65 -3.90
N ALA A 30 27.17 -8.02 -3.55
CA ALA A 30 28.35 -8.71 -3.06
C ALA A 30 28.12 -9.42 -1.71
N ALA A 31 27.41 -8.78 -0.77
CA ALA A 31 27.06 -9.39 0.51
C ALA A 31 26.16 -10.63 0.33
N ALA A 32 25.12 -10.52 -0.51
CA ALA A 32 24.24 -11.63 -0.83
C ALA A 32 25.01 -12.78 -1.52
N LEU A 33 25.89 -12.46 -2.48
CA LEU A 33 26.71 -13.44 -3.17
C LEU A 33 27.63 -14.22 -2.21
N HIS A 34 28.25 -13.53 -1.23
CA HIS A 34 29.07 -14.17 -0.21
C HIS A 34 28.27 -15.14 0.67
N ALA A 35 26.99 -14.84 0.93
CA ALA A 35 26.07 -15.72 1.64
C ALA A 35 25.41 -16.79 0.73
N ASN A 36 25.87 -16.92 -0.52
CA ASN A 36 25.30 -17.82 -1.53
C ASN A 36 23.79 -17.59 -1.78
N VAL A 37 23.36 -16.33 -1.77
CA VAL A 37 22.00 -15.87 -2.07
C VAL A 37 22.02 -15.12 -3.41
N ASP A 38 21.06 -15.41 -4.29
CA ASP A 38 20.89 -14.63 -5.52
C ASP A 38 20.24 -13.29 -5.17
N CYS A 39 20.78 -12.20 -5.70
CA CYS A 39 20.27 -10.86 -5.41
C CYS A 39 20.02 -10.08 -6.70
N ALA A 40 18.83 -9.49 -6.79
CA ALA A 40 18.44 -8.62 -7.88
C ALA A 40 17.97 -7.26 -7.39
N ARG A 41 18.13 -6.27 -8.26
CA ARG A 41 17.45 -4.97 -8.21
C ARG A 41 16.53 -4.89 -9.42
N ILE A 42 15.40 -4.22 -9.25
CA ILE A 42 14.31 -4.21 -10.23
C ILE A 42 14.76 -3.75 -11.64
N ASP A 43 15.74 -2.86 -11.72
CA ASP A 43 16.26 -2.28 -12.97
C ASP A 43 17.31 -3.15 -13.70
N GLU A 44 17.74 -4.29 -13.14
CA GLU A 44 18.74 -5.16 -13.78
C GLU A 44 18.16 -6.08 -14.87
N GLN A 45 16.84 -6.10 -15.03
CA GLN A 45 16.16 -7.05 -15.91
C GLN A 45 15.35 -6.29 -16.96
N ILE A 46 15.45 -6.72 -18.22
CA ILE A 46 14.62 -6.21 -19.32
C ILE A 46 13.31 -7.00 -19.32
N PHE A 47 12.16 -6.32 -19.34
CA PHE A 47 10.86 -6.96 -19.36
C PHE A 47 9.84 -6.13 -20.15
N GLU A 48 8.82 -6.80 -20.68
CA GLU A 48 7.72 -6.21 -21.45
C GLU A 48 6.51 -5.82 -20.59
N GLU A 49 6.47 -6.25 -19.32
CA GLU A 49 5.34 -6.03 -18.39
C GLU A 49 5.40 -4.67 -17.65
N ASP A 50 4.28 -4.24 -17.05
CA ASP A 50 4.21 -3.06 -16.18
C ASP A 50 5.20 -3.17 -15.00
N ILE A 51 6.03 -2.14 -14.82
CA ILE A 51 7.05 -2.04 -13.75
C ILE A 51 6.49 -2.36 -12.36
N LEU A 52 5.24 -1.97 -12.08
CA LEU A 52 4.62 -2.18 -10.77
C LEU A 52 4.27 -3.66 -10.52
N ASN A 53 3.74 -4.37 -11.54
CA ASN A 53 3.50 -5.82 -11.46
C ASN A 53 4.78 -6.56 -11.07
N ARG A 54 5.89 -6.17 -11.73
CA ARG A 54 7.19 -6.81 -11.55
C ARG A 54 7.69 -6.65 -10.11
N ILE A 55 7.62 -5.43 -9.58
CA ILE A 55 8.07 -5.10 -8.22
C ILE A 55 7.32 -5.96 -7.21
N TYR A 56 5.99 -5.98 -7.29
CA TYR A 56 5.17 -6.75 -6.34
C TYR A 56 5.36 -8.26 -6.46
N GLY A 57 5.47 -8.77 -7.70
CA GLY A 57 5.77 -10.18 -7.95
C GLY A 57 7.12 -10.58 -7.34
N GLN A 58 8.17 -9.78 -7.57
CA GLN A 58 9.49 -10.06 -7.01
C GLN A 58 9.53 -9.96 -5.49
N ILE A 59 8.79 -9.01 -4.89
CA ILE A 59 8.67 -8.94 -3.42
C ILE A 59 7.99 -10.20 -2.89
N ALA A 60 6.92 -10.67 -3.55
CA ALA A 60 6.21 -11.89 -3.17
C ALA A 60 7.06 -13.16 -3.36
N GLU A 61 7.97 -13.19 -4.34
CA GLU A 61 8.89 -14.32 -4.58
C GLU A 61 10.13 -14.29 -3.68
N ALA A 62 10.55 -13.12 -3.20
CA ALA A 62 11.75 -12.98 -2.38
C ALA A 62 11.67 -13.76 -1.06
N ASP A 63 12.78 -14.43 -0.72
CA ASP A 63 13.00 -15.02 0.61
C ASP A 63 13.44 -13.93 1.62
N ILE A 64 14.19 -12.94 1.13
CA ILE A 64 14.68 -11.79 1.91
C ILE A 64 14.49 -10.52 1.08
N VAL A 65 13.98 -9.48 1.71
CA VAL A 65 13.92 -8.13 1.14
C VAL A 65 14.97 -7.27 1.81
N ILE A 66 15.75 -6.53 1.03
CA ILE A 66 16.78 -5.62 1.51
C ILE A 66 16.35 -4.21 1.11
N ALA A 67 15.96 -3.39 2.07
CA ALA A 67 15.38 -2.07 1.81
C ALA A 67 16.32 -0.95 2.27
N ASP A 68 16.83 -0.15 1.32
CA ASP A 68 17.66 1.02 1.61
C ASP A 68 16.81 2.27 1.78
N MET A 69 16.66 2.73 3.02
CA MET A 69 15.81 3.84 3.42
C MET A 69 16.48 5.21 3.25
N THR A 70 17.73 5.25 2.78
CA THR A 70 18.52 6.48 2.65
C THR A 70 17.76 7.56 1.88
N GLY A 71 17.74 8.78 2.44
CA GLY A 71 17.08 9.93 1.81
C GLY A 71 15.55 9.86 1.80
N ARG A 72 14.96 8.95 2.59
CA ARG A 72 13.51 8.85 2.83
C ARG A 72 12.69 8.68 1.54
N ASN A 73 13.16 7.82 0.63
CA ASN A 73 12.48 7.60 -0.64
C ASN A 73 11.08 6.98 -0.42
N PRO A 74 10.00 7.64 -0.85
CA PRO A 74 8.63 7.20 -0.57
C PRO A 74 8.29 5.86 -1.23
N ASN A 75 8.90 5.53 -2.37
CA ASN A 75 8.66 4.26 -3.04
C ASN A 75 9.25 3.09 -2.22
N VAL A 76 10.46 3.26 -1.67
CA VAL A 76 11.11 2.21 -0.88
C VAL A 76 10.35 1.94 0.43
N TYR A 77 9.82 2.99 1.08
CA TYR A 77 8.95 2.81 2.25
C TYR A 77 7.70 2.01 1.91
N TYR A 78 7.06 2.35 0.79
CA TYR A 78 5.86 1.67 0.34
C TYR A 78 6.12 0.19 0.02
N GLU A 79 7.16 -0.11 -0.75
CA GLU A 79 7.58 -1.47 -1.08
C GLU A 79 7.96 -2.27 0.18
N THR A 80 8.57 -1.61 1.17
CA THR A 80 8.87 -2.21 2.47
C THR A 80 7.61 -2.52 3.27
N GLY A 81 6.64 -1.61 3.31
CA GLY A 81 5.34 -1.84 3.92
C GLY A 81 4.62 -3.03 3.28
N TYR A 82 4.68 -3.14 1.95
CA TYR A 82 4.16 -4.30 1.22
C TYR A 82 4.90 -5.60 1.55
N ALA A 83 6.24 -5.57 1.63
CA ALA A 83 7.02 -6.72 2.05
C ALA A 83 6.66 -7.17 3.47
N HIS A 84 6.51 -6.24 4.41
CA HIS A 84 6.03 -6.54 5.77
C HIS A 84 4.62 -7.12 5.76
N ALA A 85 3.70 -6.56 4.95
CA ALA A 85 2.35 -7.08 4.78
C ALA A 85 2.30 -8.54 4.31
N LEU A 86 3.25 -8.95 3.47
CA LEU A 86 3.44 -10.35 3.04
C LEU A 86 4.27 -11.19 4.02
N ASN A 87 4.50 -10.70 5.25
CA ASN A 87 5.32 -11.32 6.28
C ASN A 87 6.75 -11.68 5.79
N LYS A 88 7.30 -10.89 4.86
CA LYS A 88 8.66 -11.07 4.37
C LYS A 88 9.68 -10.62 5.40
N ARG A 89 10.84 -11.28 5.39
CA ARG A 89 12.00 -10.80 6.14
C ARG A 89 12.58 -9.58 5.45
N VAL A 90 12.49 -8.43 6.10
CA VAL A 90 13.11 -7.20 5.62
C VAL A 90 14.37 -6.91 6.43
N ILE A 91 15.48 -6.63 5.75
CA ILE A 91 16.68 -6.02 6.33
C ILE A 91 16.69 -4.56 5.90
N LEU A 92 16.61 -3.65 6.87
CA LEU A 92 16.67 -2.23 6.61
C LEU A 92 18.13 -1.76 6.49
N LEU A 93 18.42 -0.90 5.53
CA LEU A 93 19.71 -0.24 5.37
C LEU A 93 19.48 1.27 5.41
N THR A 94 20.47 2.02 5.87
CA THR A 94 20.46 3.48 5.76
C THR A 94 21.86 4.08 5.87
N GLN A 95 22.09 5.23 5.25
CA GLN A 95 23.26 6.05 5.51
C GLN A 95 23.14 6.84 6.82
N ASP A 96 21.93 7.29 7.16
CA ASP A 96 21.62 8.08 8.35
C ASP A 96 20.50 7.41 9.18
N ALA A 97 20.68 7.32 10.49
CA ALA A 97 19.67 6.76 11.38
C ALA A 97 18.35 7.55 11.35
N GLU A 98 18.40 8.85 11.05
CA GLU A 98 17.22 9.70 10.96
C GLU A 98 16.36 9.39 9.73
N ASP A 99 16.90 8.69 8.72
CA ASP A 99 16.10 8.22 7.58
C ASP A 99 15.20 7.02 7.94
N ILE A 100 15.33 6.44 9.12
CA ILE A 100 14.42 5.38 9.58
C ILE A 100 13.25 6.00 10.35
N PRO A 101 11.99 5.85 9.86
CA PRO A 101 10.79 6.27 10.58
C PRO A 101 10.74 5.66 11.97
N PHE A 102 10.16 6.39 12.94
CA PHE A 102 10.08 5.95 14.34
C PHE A 102 9.53 4.52 14.48
N ASP A 103 8.47 4.21 13.73
CA ASP A 103 7.81 2.90 13.74
C ASP A 103 8.63 1.79 13.10
N LEU A 104 9.70 2.12 12.37
CA LEU A 104 10.64 1.14 11.81
C LEU A 104 11.92 1.00 12.63
N LYS A 105 12.19 1.89 13.60
CA LYS A 105 13.45 1.86 14.39
C LYS A 105 13.64 0.58 15.20
N HIS A 106 12.56 -0.11 15.55
CA HIS A 106 12.61 -1.39 16.26
C HIS A 106 12.97 -2.58 15.36
N TYR A 107 12.90 -2.42 14.03
CA TYR A 107 13.35 -3.44 13.10
C TYR A 107 14.88 -3.41 12.96
N PRO A 108 15.53 -4.58 12.75
CA PRO A 108 16.96 -4.63 12.51
C PRO A 108 17.36 -3.80 11.30
N HIS A 109 18.27 -2.85 11.50
CA HIS A 109 18.79 -2.00 10.44
C HIS A 109 20.33 -1.93 10.46
N VAL A 110 20.91 -1.64 9.29
CA VAL A 110 22.35 -1.41 9.09
C VAL A 110 22.57 0.06 8.76
N ILE A 111 23.20 0.80 9.68
CA ILE A 111 23.60 2.19 9.46
C ILE A 111 25.01 2.19 8.86
N TYR A 112 25.12 2.35 7.55
CA TYR A 112 26.38 2.19 6.83
C TYR A 112 27.12 3.51 6.52
N GLY A 113 26.46 4.67 6.61
CA GLY A 113 27.09 5.98 6.42
C GLY A 113 27.86 6.14 5.11
N GLY A 114 27.38 5.54 4.03
CA GLY A 114 28.06 5.52 2.72
C GLY A 114 29.24 4.55 2.62
N ASN A 115 29.64 3.89 3.71
CA ASN A 115 30.75 2.94 3.71
C ASN A 115 30.33 1.56 3.20
N VAL A 116 30.68 1.28 1.94
CA VAL A 116 30.36 0.02 1.25
C VAL A 116 30.98 -1.20 1.92
N SER A 117 32.18 -1.09 2.49
CA SER A 117 32.84 -2.23 3.15
C SER A 117 32.10 -2.61 4.44
N LYS A 118 31.71 -1.60 5.23
CA LYS A 118 30.88 -1.77 6.43
C LYS A 118 29.54 -2.37 6.06
N LEU A 119 28.87 -1.83 5.04
CA LEU A 119 27.61 -2.36 4.52
C LEU A 119 27.75 -3.84 4.17
N ARG A 120 28.75 -4.19 3.34
CA ARG A 120 28.96 -5.56 2.87
C ARG A 120 29.15 -6.55 4.02
N SER A 121 29.98 -6.20 5.01
CA SER A 121 30.22 -7.06 6.18
C SER A 121 28.95 -7.25 7.01
N GLN A 122 28.32 -6.16 7.43
CA GLN A 122 27.19 -6.20 8.37
C GLN A 122 25.92 -6.78 7.74
N LEU A 123 25.69 -6.51 6.45
CA LEU A 123 24.60 -7.10 5.70
C LEU A 123 24.85 -8.58 5.45
N GLY A 124 26.08 -8.97 5.08
CA GLY A 124 26.45 -10.35 4.85
C GLY A 124 26.18 -11.25 6.06
N GLU A 125 26.59 -10.81 7.26
CA GLU A 125 26.31 -11.50 8.53
C GLU A 125 24.81 -11.70 8.76
N ARG A 126 23.98 -10.68 8.48
CA ARG A 126 22.52 -10.76 8.66
C ARG A 126 21.85 -11.67 7.64
N ILE A 127 22.25 -11.60 6.38
CA ILE A 127 21.74 -12.49 5.33
C ILE A 127 22.08 -13.94 5.70
N GLN A 128 23.33 -14.21 6.06
CA GLN A 128 23.77 -15.55 6.46
C GLN A 128 22.93 -16.07 7.64
N TRP A 129 22.76 -15.25 8.68
CA TRP A 129 21.95 -15.62 9.84
C TRP A 129 20.50 -15.94 9.45
N TYR A 130 19.88 -15.15 8.56
CA TYR A 130 18.53 -15.43 8.07
C TYR A 130 18.43 -16.72 7.26
N ILE A 131 19.43 -17.05 6.44
CA ILE A 131 19.43 -18.31 5.69
C ILE A 131 19.60 -19.52 6.62
N GLU A 132 20.46 -19.42 7.63
CA GLU A 132 20.70 -20.49 8.61
C GLU A 132 19.55 -20.69 9.59
N HIS A 133 18.78 -19.64 9.85
CA HIS A 133 17.61 -19.66 10.72
C HIS A 133 16.37 -19.40 9.86
N PRO A 134 15.99 -20.28 8.93
CA PRO A 134 14.78 -20.07 8.16
C PRO A 134 13.61 -19.96 9.15
N ARG A 135 12.88 -18.85 9.08
CA ARG A 135 11.59 -18.80 9.77
C ARG A 135 10.73 -19.83 9.06
N GLU A 136 10.04 -20.69 9.79
CA GLU A 136 8.78 -21.17 9.24
C GLU A 136 7.98 -19.92 8.87
N MET A 137 7.52 -19.86 7.62
CA MET A 137 6.38 -19.02 7.29
C MET A 137 5.23 -19.55 8.15
N VAL A 138 5.18 -19.13 9.39
CA VAL A 138 3.95 -19.13 10.16
C VAL A 138 3.16 -18.05 9.46
N LEU A 139 2.22 -18.43 8.59
CA LEU A 139 1.21 -17.54 8.04
C LEU A 139 0.18 -17.31 9.16
N PRO A 140 0.15 -16.18 9.87
CA PRO A 140 -0.86 -15.93 10.87
C PRO A 140 -1.89 -14.92 10.32
N GLN A 141 -3.17 -15.28 10.35
CA GLN A 141 -4.29 -14.31 10.30
C GLN A 141 -4.44 -13.43 9.04
N GLU A 142 -4.04 -13.93 7.87
CA GLU A 142 -4.33 -13.28 6.59
C GLU A 142 -5.45 -14.01 5.85
N ARG A 143 -6.37 -13.25 5.26
CA ARG A 143 -7.39 -13.77 4.34
C ARG A 143 -7.07 -13.25 2.95
N ILE A 144 -6.72 -14.15 2.04
CA ILE A 144 -6.54 -13.83 0.62
C ILE A 144 -7.83 -14.22 -0.12
N PHE A 145 -8.38 -13.30 -0.90
CA PHE A 145 -9.62 -13.50 -1.64
C PHE A 145 -9.31 -13.77 -3.11
N GLN A 146 -9.86 -14.85 -3.64
CA GLN A 146 -9.67 -15.24 -5.05
C GLN A 146 -10.51 -14.38 -5.99
N THR A 147 -11.69 -13.95 -5.54
CA THR A 147 -12.64 -13.16 -6.34
C THR A 147 -12.90 -11.79 -5.72
N LEU A 148 -13.27 -10.83 -6.56
CA LEU A 148 -13.69 -9.50 -6.11
C LEU A 148 -15.04 -9.56 -5.40
N GLU A 149 -15.92 -10.46 -5.81
CA GLU A 149 -17.20 -10.72 -5.15
C GLU A 149 -17.00 -11.13 -3.68
N ASP A 150 -16.14 -12.11 -3.40
CA ASP A 150 -15.88 -12.58 -2.04
C ASP A 150 -15.23 -11.49 -1.17
N PHE A 151 -14.32 -10.71 -1.76
CA PHE A 151 -13.73 -9.56 -1.10
C PHE A 151 -14.79 -8.52 -0.72
N TYR A 152 -15.70 -8.15 -1.64
CA TYR A 152 -16.77 -7.20 -1.32
C TYR A 152 -17.75 -7.75 -0.29
N LYS A 153 -18.12 -9.04 -0.35
CA LYS A 153 -18.96 -9.67 0.68
C LYS A 153 -18.30 -9.54 2.06
N TYR A 154 -17.00 -9.77 2.14
CA TYR A 154 -16.24 -9.62 3.37
C TYR A 154 -16.20 -8.17 3.86
N VAL A 155 -15.84 -7.23 3.00
CA VAL A 155 -15.80 -5.79 3.33
C VAL A 155 -17.17 -5.28 3.79
N VAL A 156 -18.25 -5.65 3.10
CA VAL A 156 -19.64 -5.34 3.49
C VAL A 156 -19.94 -5.85 4.90
N HIS A 157 -19.59 -7.11 5.17
CA HIS A 157 -19.75 -7.69 6.50
C HIS A 157 -18.94 -6.92 7.56
N ARG A 158 -17.69 -6.55 7.26
CA ARG A 158 -16.85 -5.78 8.20
C ARG A 158 -17.39 -4.38 8.47
N ILE A 159 -17.79 -3.65 7.43
CA ILE A 159 -18.41 -2.32 7.58
C ILE A 159 -19.63 -2.40 8.50
N ALA A 160 -20.49 -3.42 8.33
CA ALA A 160 -21.68 -3.60 9.15
C ALA A 160 -21.40 -3.93 10.63
N ASN A 161 -20.18 -4.36 10.97
CA ASN A 161 -19.81 -4.82 12.31
C ASN A 161 -18.68 -4.03 12.98
N SER A 162 -18.17 -2.97 12.33
CA SER A 162 -17.12 -2.10 12.89
C SER A 162 -17.68 -0.77 13.39
N ASN A 163 -17.02 -0.18 14.38
CA ASN A 163 -17.37 1.11 14.97
C ASN A 163 -16.48 2.23 14.45
N ARG A 164 -15.27 1.93 13.98
CA ARG A 164 -14.41 2.86 13.24
C ARG A 164 -14.05 2.28 11.88
N ILE A 165 -14.27 3.06 10.84
CA ILE A 165 -13.93 2.73 9.47
C ILE A 165 -13.15 3.90 8.87
N ASP A 166 -11.92 3.62 8.46
CA ASP A 166 -11.05 4.58 7.77
C ASP A 166 -10.84 4.07 6.34
N ASP A 167 -11.53 4.70 5.40
CA ASP A 167 -11.65 4.25 4.01
C ASP A 167 -10.84 5.14 3.06
N LEU A 168 -9.82 4.56 2.43
CA LEU A 168 -9.00 5.22 1.41
C LEU A 168 -9.50 4.80 0.02
N SER A 169 -10.56 5.44 -0.45
CA SER A 169 -11.35 5.06 -1.63
C SER A 169 -10.92 5.77 -2.92
N TRP A 170 -9.67 5.54 -3.36
CA TRP A 170 -9.13 6.17 -4.57
C TRP A 170 -9.94 5.80 -5.80
N ALA A 171 -10.03 6.76 -6.72
CA ALA A 171 -10.71 6.50 -7.97
C ALA A 171 -9.84 5.70 -8.94
N LYS A 172 -10.47 4.69 -9.54
CA LYS A 172 -9.89 3.84 -10.57
C LYS A 172 -9.80 4.60 -11.90
N PRO A 173 -8.74 4.43 -12.72
CA PRO A 173 -8.89 4.50 -14.16
C PRO A 173 -9.86 3.38 -14.60
N ASP A 174 -10.74 3.65 -15.55
CA ASP A 174 -11.83 2.76 -15.96
C ASP A 174 -11.42 1.28 -16.06
N VAL A 175 -11.95 0.45 -15.15
CA VAL A 175 -11.74 -1.00 -15.20
C VAL A 175 -12.55 -1.53 -16.38
N LYS A 176 -11.85 -1.90 -17.46
CA LYS A 176 -12.47 -2.27 -18.73
C LYS A 176 -13.33 -3.54 -18.65
N GLU A 177 -13.10 -4.40 -17.67
CA GLU A 177 -13.81 -5.68 -17.52
C GLU A 177 -14.31 -5.88 -16.07
N GLN A 178 -15.61 -5.77 -15.85
CA GLN A 178 -16.28 -6.11 -14.58
C GLN A 178 -17.42 -7.08 -14.85
N THR A 179 -17.44 -8.20 -14.12
CA THR A 179 -18.56 -9.14 -14.16
C THR A 179 -19.82 -8.51 -13.54
N LEU A 180 -21.00 -9.10 -13.79
CA LEU A 180 -22.23 -8.66 -13.11
C LEU A 180 -22.11 -8.81 -11.58
N ALA A 181 -21.45 -9.88 -11.11
CA ALA A 181 -21.20 -10.11 -9.69
C ALA A 181 -20.33 -9.00 -9.07
N ASP A 182 -19.30 -8.53 -9.77
CA ASP A 182 -18.44 -7.44 -9.31
C ASP A 182 -19.23 -6.13 -9.14
N LYS A 183 -20.13 -5.83 -10.10
CA LYS A 183 -21.00 -4.65 -10.06
C LYS A 183 -21.96 -4.72 -8.88
N ILE A 184 -22.61 -5.87 -8.67
CA ILE A 184 -23.51 -6.11 -7.53
C ILE A 184 -22.74 -6.00 -6.20
N GLY A 185 -21.54 -6.60 -6.11
CA GLY A 185 -20.68 -6.51 -4.94
C GLY A 185 -20.31 -5.06 -4.59
N TYR A 186 -19.93 -4.26 -5.60
CA TYR A 186 -19.64 -2.85 -5.41
C TYR A 186 -20.87 -2.02 -5.01
N GLU A 187 -22.05 -2.31 -5.56
CA GLU A 187 -23.29 -1.66 -5.13
C GLU A 187 -23.64 -1.98 -3.68
N ASN A 188 -23.45 -3.23 -3.25
CA ASN A 188 -23.66 -3.64 -1.86
C ASN A 188 -22.66 -2.96 -0.92
N TYR A 189 -21.41 -2.79 -1.35
CA TYR A 189 -20.40 -1.99 -0.64
C TYR A 189 -20.87 -0.55 -0.42
N LEU A 190 -21.36 0.13 -1.47
CA LEU A 190 -21.87 1.50 -1.36
C LEU A 190 -23.05 1.60 -0.38
N LYS A 191 -23.98 0.64 -0.43
CA LYS A 191 -25.12 0.57 0.52
C LYS A 191 -24.64 0.35 1.95
N ALA A 192 -23.70 -0.58 2.17
CA ALA A 192 -23.15 -0.85 3.50
C ALA A 192 -22.47 0.38 4.09
N LYS A 193 -21.72 1.13 3.27
CA LYS A 193 -21.13 2.41 3.66
C LYS A 193 -22.20 3.43 4.12
N GLU A 194 -23.23 3.62 3.31
CA GLU A 194 -24.33 4.54 3.64
C GLU A 194 -25.06 4.14 4.94
N MET A 195 -25.31 2.85 5.13
CA MET A 195 -25.91 2.31 6.36
C MET A 195 -24.98 2.50 7.57
N ALA A 196 -23.67 2.29 7.40
CA ALA A 196 -22.71 2.44 8.49
C ALA A 196 -22.67 3.88 9.02
N CYS A 197 -22.74 4.87 8.12
CA CYS A 197 -22.78 6.30 8.47
C CYS A 197 -24.04 6.69 9.26
N GLN A 198 -25.09 5.88 9.24
CA GLN A 198 -26.34 6.12 9.98
C GLN A 198 -26.32 5.55 11.40
N ARG A 199 -25.40 4.64 11.71
CA ARG A 199 -25.32 3.99 13.02
C ARG A 199 -24.77 4.98 14.05
N GLU A 200 -25.42 5.03 15.21
CA GLU A 200 -24.98 5.85 16.32
C GLU A 200 -23.62 5.40 16.84
N GLY A 201 -22.74 6.35 17.17
CA GLY A 201 -21.40 6.09 17.70
C GLY A 201 -20.36 5.58 16.69
N VAL A 202 -20.75 5.37 15.42
CA VAL A 202 -19.81 4.95 14.37
C VAL A 202 -19.04 6.14 13.84
N ILE A 203 -17.72 5.97 13.67
CA ILE A 203 -16.83 6.90 12.98
C ILE A 203 -16.50 6.30 11.61
N TYR A 204 -16.83 7.02 10.56
CA TYR A 204 -16.54 6.68 9.17
C TYR A 204 -15.80 7.86 8.55
N ARG A 205 -14.50 7.71 8.32
CA ARG A 205 -13.69 8.69 7.60
C ARG A 205 -13.41 8.17 6.21
N GLU A 206 -13.54 9.05 5.21
CA GLU A 206 -13.23 8.69 3.82
C GLU A 206 -12.34 9.74 3.17
N VAL A 207 -11.35 9.27 2.41
CA VAL A 207 -10.50 10.13 1.58
C VAL A 207 -10.84 9.89 0.12
N TYR A 208 -11.13 10.98 -0.59
CA TYR A 208 -11.49 10.96 -2.00
C TYR A 208 -10.41 11.55 -2.91
N THR A 209 -10.34 10.96 -4.10
CA THR A 209 -9.89 11.64 -5.31
C THR A 209 -11.04 11.63 -6.33
N PHE A 210 -11.20 12.72 -7.08
CA PHE A 210 -12.28 12.85 -8.08
C PHE A 210 -11.70 13.00 -9.48
N PRO A 211 -11.50 11.90 -10.23
CA PRO A 211 -11.00 11.95 -11.60
C PRO A 211 -12.12 12.18 -12.62
N ASN A 212 -13.39 11.99 -12.24
CA ASN A 212 -14.53 12.21 -13.12
C ASN A 212 -15.78 12.66 -12.34
N TRP A 213 -16.70 13.29 -13.06
CA TRP A 213 -17.96 13.82 -12.51
C TRP A 213 -18.78 12.76 -11.76
N ARG A 214 -18.94 11.57 -12.35
CA ARG A 214 -19.75 10.48 -11.77
C ARG A 214 -19.28 10.07 -10.37
N ARG A 215 -17.96 10.08 -10.11
CA ARG A 215 -17.38 9.82 -8.78
C ARG A 215 -17.71 10.93 -7.80
N PHE A 216 -17.49 12.18 -8.21
CA PHE A 216 -17.80 13.35 -7.40
C PHE A 216 -19.28 13.40 -7.02
N GLU A 217 -20.19 13.21 -7.97
CA GLU A 217 -21.64 13.22 -7.76
C GLU A 217 -22.09 12.16 -6.73
N ARG A 218 -21.54 10.94 -6.83
CA ARG A 218 -21.80 9.87 -5.86
C ARG A 218 -21.32 10.22 -4.45
N ALA A 219 -20.11 10.76 -4.34
CA ALA A 219 -19.56 11.18 -3.06
C ALA A 219 -20.35 12.35 -2.46
N LYS A 220 -20.68 13.35 -3.28
CA LYS A 220 -21.48 14.53 -2.92
C LYS A 220 -22.80 14.13 -2.28
N THR A 221 -23.50 13.15 -2.87
CA THR A 221 -24.76 12.61 -2.32
C THR A 221 -24.61 12.16 -0.86
N LEU A 222 -23.52 11.47 -0.49
CA LEU A 222 -23.31 11.02 0.89
C LEU A 222 -22.81 12.16 1.79
N ILE A 223 -21.93 13.03 1.26
CA ILE A 223 -21.40 14.20 1.97
C ILE A 223 -22.50 15.16 2.42
N GLU A 224 -23.51 15.38 1.57
CA GLU A 224 -24.61 16.29 1.84
C GLU A 224 -25.61 15.76 2.89
N ARG A 225 -25.55 14.48 3.24
CA ARG A 225 -26.40 13.90 4.27
C ARG A 225 -25.94 14.29 5.69
N LYS A 226 -26.91 14.35 6.60
CA LYS A 226 -26.68 14.71 8.01
C LYS A 226 -26.27 13.51 8.86
N HIS A 227 -25.22 12.81 8.44
CA HIS A 227 -24.63 11.71 9.19
C HIS A 227 -23.53 12.23 10.11
N TYR A 228 -23.75 12.17 11.43
CA TYR A 228 -22.79 12.64 12.44
C TYR A 228 -21.48 11.86 12.40
N GLY A 229 -21.57 10.55 12.13
CA GLY A 229 -20.41 9.67 12.09
C GLY A 229 -19.52 9.82 10.86
N TYR A 230 -19.88 10.66 9.88
CA TYR A 230 -19.21 10.67 8.58
C TYR A 230 -18.37 11.95 8.36
N SER A 231 -17.08 11.77 8.07
CA SER A 231 -16.17 12.83 7.67
C SER A 231 -15.47 12.47 6.36
N ALA A 232 -15.22 13.48 5.52
CA ALA A 232 -14.66 13.29 4.19
C ALA A 232 -13.58 14.32 3.88
N ALA A 233 -12.42 13.84 3.45
CA ALA A 233 -11.31 14.64 2.96
C ALA A 233 -11.12 14.42 1.45
N TYR A 234 -10.59 15.43 0.75
CA TYR A 234 -10.32 15.40 -0.67
C TYR A 234 -8.87 15.77 -0.98
N HIS A 235 -8.26 14.98 -1.85
CA HIS A 235 -6.95 15.26 -2.43
C HIS A 235 -7.08 15.57 -3.92
N PRO A 236 -6.62 16.75 -4.38
CA PRO A 236 -6.55 17.06 -5.80
C PRO A 236 -5.63 16.09 -6.53
N ILE A 237 -6.01 15.68 -7.74
CA ILE A 237 -5.12 14.95 -8.64
C ILE A 237 -4.40 16.00 -9.48
N THR A 238 -3.15 16.34 -9.16
CA THR A 238 -2.30 17.13 -10.06
C THR A 238 -1.38 16.25 -10.88
N ALA A 239 -0.93 16.74 -12.04
CA ALA A 239 -0.02 16.02 -12.94
C ALA A 239 1.36 15.69 -12.32
N ARG A 240 1.66 16.22 -11.11
CA ARG A 240 2.90 15.96 -10.36
C ARG A 240 2.69 15.14 -9.09
N ASP A 241 1.46 14.76 -8.75
CA ASP A 241 1.20 14.04 -7.50
C ASP A 241 1.57 12.56 -7.65
N THR A 242 2.58 12.17 -6.87
CA THR A 242 3.16 10.84 -6.74
C THR A 242 2.51 10.02 -5.63
N ILE A 243 1.31 10.40 -5.19
CA ILE A 243 0.67 9.71 -4.07
C ILE A 243 0.31 8.27 -4.51
N PRO A 244 0.77 7.23 -3.78
CA PRO A 244 0.56 5.83 -4.15
C PRO A 244 -0.93 5.49 -4.32
N ARG A 245 -1.27 4.82 -5.42
CA ARG A 245 -2.65 4.44 -5.81
C ARG A 245 -3.22 3.26 -5.01
N MET A 246 -2.82 3.10 -3.75
CA MET A 246 -3.25 2.00 -2.90
C MET A 246 -4.64 2.32 -2.33
N SER A 247 -5.60 1.42 -2.54
CA SER A 247 -6.91 1.49 -1.87
C SER A 247 -6.93 0.49 -0.73
N PHE A 248 -7.36 0.94 0.45
CA PHE A 248 -7.51 0.08 1.61
C PHE A 248 -8.58 0.64 2.55
N ILE A 249 -9.07 -0.22 3.42
CA ILE A 249 -10.01 0.14 4.47
C ILE A 249 -9.47 -0.41 5.78
N ILE A 250 -9.40 0.43 6.81
CA ILE A 250 -9.02 0.01 8.17
C ILE A 250 -10.29 -0.10 9.01
N PHE A 251 -10.42 -1.24 9.69
CA PHE A 251 -11.53 -1.53 10.60
C PHE A 251 -11.05 -1.52 12.04
N ASP A 252 -11.65 -0.64 12.86
CA ASP A 252 -11.44 -0.53 14.31
C ASP A 252 -9.96 -0.38 14.73
N SER A 253 -9.12 0.13 13.82
CA SER A 253 -7.65 0.20 13.97
C SER A 253 -7.02 -1.16 14.35
N LYS A 254 -7.66 -2.26 13.93
CA LYS A 254 -7.27 -3.65 14.25
C LYS A 254 -7.10 -4.54 13.02
N GLU A 255 -7.64 -4.12 11.89
CA GLU A 255 -7.57 -4.85 10.64
C GLU A 255 -7.45 -3.89 9.48
N VAL A 256 -6.65 -4.25 8.48
CA VAL A 256 -6.61 -3.56 7.20
C VAL A 256 -7.00 -4.53 6.09
N ALA A 257 -8.01 -4.14 5.31
CA ALA A 257 -8.38 -4.79 4.06
C ALA A 257 -7.79 -3.99 2.91
N VAL A 258 -6.93 -4.64 2.13
CA VAL A 258 -6.16 -4.01 1.05
C VAL A 258 -6.67 -4.53 -0.29
N PHE A 259 -6.87 -3.59 -1.22
CA PHE A 259 -7.27 -3.86 -2.58
C PHE A 259 -6.45 -2.99 -3.54
N PHE A 260 -5.62 -3.61 -4.38
CA PHE A 260 -4.97 -2.86 -5.46
C PHE A 260 -4.70 -3.73 -6.69
N TYR A 261 -4.63 -3.05 -7.82
CA TYR A 261 -4.27 -3.63 -9.11
C TYR A 261 -2.76 -3.79 -9.16
N LEU A 262 -2.31 -5.00 -9.53
CA LEU A 262 -0.91 -5.18 -9.85
C LEU A 262 -0.53 -4.35 -11.11
N SER A 263 -1.46 -4.10 -12.06
CA SER A 263 -1.26 -3.15 -13.17
C SER A 263 -2.51 -2.53 -13.80
N SER A 264 -2.26 -1.46 -14.57
CA SER A 264 -3.24 -0.68 -15.34
C SER A 264 -3.78 -1.35 -16.63
N HIS A 265 -3.19 -2.47 -17.06
CA HIS A 265 -3.49 -3.13 -18.34
C HIS A 265 -3.99 -4.58 -18.20
N THR A 266 -4.16 -5.10 -16.99
CA THR A 266 -4.52 -6.51 -16.76
C THR A 266 -5.97 -6.70 -16.33
N SER A 267 -6.58 -7.81 -16.78
CA SER A 267 -7.91 -8.25 -16.34
C SER A 267 -7.99 -8.42 -14.81
N SER A 268 -9.21 -8.41 -14.26
CA SER A 268 -9.52 -8.49 -12.82
C SER A 268 -8.93 -9.72 -12.08
N TYR A 269 -8.32 -10.66 -12.81
CA TYR A 269 -7.66 -11.86 -12.32
C TYR A 269 -6.28 -11.63 -11.68
N ARG A 270 -5.65 -10.46 -11.84
CA ARG A 270 -4.36 -10.10 -11.20
C ARG A 270 -4.50 -8.96 -10.17
N GLU A 271 -5.58 -8.94 -9.42
CA GLU A 271 -5.78 -8.00 -8.30
C GLU A 271 -5.42 -8.70 -6.98
N LEU A 272 -4.58 -8.07 -6.14
CA LEU A 272 -4.37 -8.55 -4.79
C LEU A 272 -5.51 -8.06 -3.90
N LYS A 273 -6.17 -9.02 -3.25
CA LYS A 273 -7.30 -8.81 -2.37
C LYS A 273 -7.00 -9.53 -1.08
N LEU A 274 -6.72 -8.78 -0.02
CA LEU A 274 -6.39 -9.40 1.25
C LEU A 274 -6.94 -8.61 2.44
N SER A 275 -7.06 -9.30 3.57
CA SER A 275 -7.29 -8.72 4.87
C SER A 275 -6.26 -9.27 5.85
N MET A 276 -5.75 -8.41 6.74
CA MET A 276 -4.76 -8.78 7.72
C MET A 276 -4.99 -8.04 9.05
N THR A 277 -4.62 -8.70 10.16
CA THR A 277 -4.86 -8.20 11.53
C THR A 277 -3.57 -8.04 12.35
N TYR A 278 -2.41 -7.98 11.70
CA TYR A 278 -1.13 -7.79 12.40
C TYR A 278 -1.04 -6.37 12.99
N PRO A 279 -0.92 -6.20 14.32
CA PRO A 279 -1.00 -4.87 14.95
C PRO A 279 0.01 -3.86 14.40
N ASN A 280 1.26 -4.27 14.17
CA ASN A 280 2.30 -3.37 13.66
C ASN A 280 2.03 -2.91 12.22
N ILE A 281 1.49 -3.80 11.37
CA ILE A 281 1.17 -3.43 10.00
C ILE A 281 -0.08 -2.55 9.98
N VAL A 282 -1.11 -2.90 10.74
CA VAL A 282 -2.31 -2.07 10.87
C VAL A 282 -1.96 -0.67 11.37
N ALA A 283 -1.03 -0.55 12.33
CA ALA A 283 -0.51 0.75 12.78
C ALA A 283 0.14 1.54 11.65
N LEU A 284 1.03 0.94 10.85
CA LEU A 284 1.65 1.61 9.69
C LEU A 284 0.61 2.14 8.69
N PHE A 285 -0.43 1.34 8.39
CA PHE A 285 -1.52 1.77 7.52
C PHE A 285 -2.36 2.87 8.16
N GLN A 286 -2.59 2.82 9.47
CA GLN A 286 -3.31 3.83 10.22
C GLN A 286 -2.57 5.17 10.21
N ASP A 287 -1.26 5.17 10.47
CA ASP A 287 -0.43 6.38 10.43
C ASP A 287 -0.43 7.01 9.04
N TYR A 288 -0.27 6.19 8.00
CA TYR A 288 -0.37 6.64 6.61
C TYR A 288 -1.75 7.22 6.29
N TYR A 289 -2.83 6.56 6.74
CA TYR A 289 -4.18 7.07 6.55
C TYR A 289 -4.38 8.42 7.25
N ASP A 290 -3.91 8.56 8.49
CA ASP A 290 -4.08 9.76 9.29
C ASP A 290 -3.31 10.95 8.70
N ASP A 291 -2.10 10.74 8.16
CA ASP A 291 -1.34 11.76 7.45
C ASP A 291 -2.06 12.22 6.17
N ILE A 292 -2.59 11.28 5.37
CA ILE A 292 -3.37 11.62 4.18
C ILE A 292 -4.65 12.36 4.57
N PHE A 293 -5.41 11.85 5.53
CA PHE A 293 -6.67 12.49 5.92
C PHE A 293 -6.41 13.89 6.49
N GLY A 294 -5.38 14.06 7.31
CA GLY A 294 -5.00 15.33 7.94
C GLY A 294 -4.44 16.38 6.98
N SER A 295 -3.75 15.96 5.92
CA SER A 295 -3.23 16.85 4.87
C SER A 295 -4.27 17.17 3.77
N GLY A 296 -5.39 16.44 3.74
CA GLY A 296 -6.44 16.61 2.74
C GLY A 296 -7.32 17.84 2.96
N ILE A 297 -7.98 18.29 1.89
CA ILE A 297 -8.99 19.36 1.97
C ILE A 297 -10.27 18.76 2.57
N ILE A 298 -10.64 19.17 3.78
CA ILE A 298 -11.85 18.68 4.44
C ILE A 298 -13.10 19.19 3.71
N LEU A 299 -13.88 18.25 3.16
CA LEU A 299 -15.17 18.48 2.52
C LEU A 299 -16.32 18.36 3.51
N LYS A 300 -16.17 17.46 4.49
CA LYS A 300 -17.13 17.23 5.56
C LYS A 300 -16.40 16.84 6.83
N ASP A 301 -16.85 17.41 7.94
CA ASP A 301 -16.50 16.93 9.26
C ASP A 301 -17.78 16.80 10.10
N ALA A 302 -18.22 15.56 10.30
CA ALA A 302 -19.51 15.24 10.90
C ALA A 302 -20.67 16.05 10.26
N LEU A 303 -21.31 16.94 11.02
CA LEU A 303 -22.41 17.77 10.52
C LEU A 303 -21.95 19.00 9.72
N SER A 304 -20.68 19.37 9.81
CA SER A 304 -20.11 20.51 9.09
C SER A 304 -19.80 20.12 7.65
N ILE A 305 -20.30 20.90 6.69
CA ILE A 305 -20.06 20.68 5.26
C ILE A 305 -19.37 21.91 4.68
N ASN A 306 -18.23 21.70 4.03
CA ASN A 306 -17.50 22.75 3.33
C ASN A 306 -18.14 23.04 1.96
N ARG A 307 -19.25 23.80 1.99
CA ARG A 307 -20.01 24.14 0.78
C ARG A 307 -19.21 24.91 -0.25
N LYS A 308 -18.23 25.72 0.19
CA LYS A 308 -17.37 26.51 -0.69
C LYS A 308 -16.51 25.61 -1.57
N GLU A 309 -15.82 24.63 -0.97
CA GLU A 309 -14.97 23.70 -1.74
C GLU A 309 -15.81 22.74 -2.60
N LEU A 310 -16.97 22.27 -2.13
CA LEU A 310 -17.88 21.48 -2.96
C LEU A 310 -18.32 22.24 -4.22
N ALA A 311 -18.71 23.51 -4.08
CA ALA A 311 -19.12 24.34 -5.23
C ALA A 311 -17.96 24.60 -6.20
N LYS A 312 -16.73 24.70 -5.69
CA LYS A 312 -15.51 24.84 -6.52
C LYS A 312 -15.27 23.59 -7.36
N LEU A 313 -15.34 22.41 -6.74
CA LEU A 313 -15.20 21.12 -7.43
C LEU A 313 -16.28 20.91 -8.49
N GLU A 314 -17.52 21.27 -8.17
CA GLU A 314 -18.64 21.17 -9.11
C GLU A 314 -18.41 22.02 -10.36
N LYS A 315 -17.96 23.27 -10.20
CA LYS A 315 -17.62 24.15 -11.34
C LYS A 315 -16.47 23.60 -12.18
N GLN A 316 -15.45 23.01 -11.56
CA GLN A 316 -14.30 22.45 -12.26
C GLN A 316 -14.74 21.37 -13.27
N PHE A 317 -15.66 20.47 -12.89
CA PHE A 317 -16.15 19.43 -13.80
C PHE A 317 -17.02 19.96 -14.94
N HIS A 318 -17.84 20.99 -14.69
CA HIS A 318 -18.68 21.61 -15.73
C HIS A 318 -17.84 22.39 -16.75
N GLN A 319 -16.76 23.05 -16.33
CA GLN A 319 -15.87 23.76 -17.26
C GLN A 319 -15.04 22.81 -18.14
N SER A 320 -14.65 21.64 -17.63
CA SER A 320 -13.92 20.62 -18.41
C SER A 320 -14.78 19.86 -19.42
N SER A 321 -16.10 20.08 -19.46
CA SER A 321 -17.02 19.44 -20.42
C SER A 321 -17.40 20.34 -21.60
N GLU A 322 -16.97 21.62 -21.60
CA GLU A 322 -17.18 22.60 -22.67
C GLU A 322 -15.94 22.81 -23.58
N THR A 323 -14.85 22.09 -23.30
CA THR A 323 -13.60 22.04 -24.11
C THR A 323 -13.37 20.63 -24.59
#